data_AF-A0A7R8WTP6-F1
#
_entry.id   AF-A0A7R8WTP6-F1
#
_cell.length_a   1.000
_cell.length_b   1.000
_cell.length_c   1.000
_cell.angle_alpha   90.00
_cell.angle_beta   90.00
_cell.angle_gamma   90.00
#
_symmetry.space_group_name_H-M   'P 1'
#
loop_
_entity.id
_entity.type
_entity.pdbx_description
1 polymer ?
#
loop_
_entity_poly.entity_id
_entity_poly.type
_entity_poly.pdbx_seq_one_letter_code
_entity_poly.pdbx_strand_id
1 'polypeptide(L)'
;HRPTLSMDSFFREPSEYLMAEKWIPFHLETAYESLIRDLKTELDACFARAGNVNLIRLHGDCHPSNILWTDDGPHFVDLDDCRIGPAIQDIWMLLSGEREERTAQLADYIDAYETFQTFDPRELNLIEPLRTLRLVHYAAWLARRWGDPAFPQAFPWFDSDRFWEDHILSLREQAAALGEPPLFI
;
A
#
# COMPACT_ATOMS: atom_id res chain seq x y z
N HIS A 1 3.03 -18.63 11.55
CA HIS A 1 2.88 -17.27 12.14
C HIS A 1 2.60 -16.31 11.00
N ARG A 2 1.50 -15.55 11.01
CA ARG A 2 1.24 -14.53 9.96
C ARG A 2 1.92 -13.23 10.39
N PRO A 3 2.81 -12.62 9.59
CA PRO A 3 3.44 -11.36 9.96
C PRO A 3 2.39 -10.25 10.06
N THR A 4 2.66 -9.24 10.88
CA THR A 4 1.81 -8.06 11.01
C THR A 4 2.31 -6.98 10.05
N LEU A 5 1.40 -6.35 9.31
CA LEU A 5 1.71 -5.18 8.50
C LEU A 5 2.19 -4.06 9.43
N SER A 6 3.39 -3.53 9.16
CA SER A 6 3.98 -2.46 9.96
C SER A 6 4.76 -1.47 9.10
N MET A 7 4.91 -0.23 9.60
CA MET A 7 5.79 0.75 8.97
C MET A 7 7.24 0.23 8.83
N ASP A 8 7.70 -0.54 9.80
CA ASP A 8 9.05 -1.13 9.74
C ASP A 8 9.20 -2.08 8.55
N SER A 9 8.29 -3.04 8.40
CA SER A 9 8.39 -4.07 7.36
C SER A 9 7.98 -3.61 5.96
N PHE A 10 7.13 -2.58 5.85
CA PHE A 10 6.62 -2.09 4.56
C PHE A 10 7.23 -0.77 4.09
N PHE A 11 7.96 -0.05 4.95
CA PHE A 11 8.52 1.24 4.55
C PHE A 11 9.95 1.45 5.01
N ARG A 12 10.26 1.32 6.31
CA ARG A 12 11.63 1.53 6.79
C ARG A 12 12.61 0.54 6.16
N GLU A 13 12.41 -0.76 6.39
CA GLU A 13 13.33 -1.78 5.89
C GLU A 13 13.37 -1.84 4.35
N PRO A 14 12.23 -1.71 3.62
CA PRO A 14 12.24 -1.55 2.17
C PRO A 14 13.04 -0.35 1.66
N SER A 15 12.81 0.86 2.21
CA SER A 15 13.47 2.08 1.73
C SER A 15 14.98 2.05 2.02
N GLU A 16 15.37 1.60 3.21
CA GLU A 16 16.78 1.39 3.58
C GLU A 16 17.45 0.39 2.65
N TYR A 17 16.78 -0.73 2.33
CA TYR A 17 17.31 -1.73 1.40
C TYR A 17 17.54 -1.14 0.00
N LEU A 18 16.58 -0.40 -0.54
CA LEU A 18 16.69 0.20 -1.87
C LEU A 18 17.87 1.17 -1.98
N MET A 19 18.12 1.97 -0.93
CA MET A 19 19.24 2.89 -0.88
C MET A 19 20.58 2.17 -0.66
N ALA A 20 20.63 1.21 0.28
CA ALA A 20 21.86 0.48 0.59
C ALA A 20 22.38 -0.35 -0.59
N GLU A 21 21.47 -0.99 -1.34
CA GLU A 21 21.78 -1.80 -2.51
C GLU A 21 21.88 -0.98 -3.81
N LYS A 22 21.81 0.37 -3.73
CA LYS A 22 21.98 1.31 -4.85
C LYS A 22 21.03 1.06 -6.02
N TRP A 23 19.77 0.75 -5.71
CA TRP A 23 18.72 0.62 -6.72
C TRP A 23 18.30 1.97 -7.29
N ILE A 24 18.39 3.03 -6.49
CA ILE A 24 18.03 4.38 -6.91
C ILE A 24 19.14 4.92 -7.82
N PRO A 25 18.82 5.42 -9.03
CA PRO A 25 19.80 6.07 -9.89
C PRO A 25 20.49 7.22 -9.17
N PHE A 26 21.81 7.34 -9.35
CA PHE A 26 22.63 8.32 -8.61
C PHE A 26 22.09 9.76 -8.66
N HIS A 27 21.53 10.17 -9.79
CA HIS A 27 20.97 11.52 -9.96
C HIS A 27 19.64 11.74 -9.23
N LEU A 28 18.99 10.67 -8.75
CA LEU A 28 17.74 10.67 -8.00
C LEU A 28 17.92 10.37 -6.51
N GLU A 29 19.08 9.86 -6.07
CA GLU A 29 19.35 9.43 -4.69
C GLU A 29 18.97 10.51 -3.66
N THR A 30 19.46 11.74 -3.83
CA THR A 30 19.17 12.85 -2.90
C THR A 30 17.69 13.18 -2.85
N ALA A 31 17.00 13.13 -3.99
CA ALA A 31 15.57 13.41 -4.07
C ALA A 31 14.75 12.31 -3.38
N TYR A 32 15.15 11.05 -3.56
CA TYR A 32 14.53 9.89 -2.93
C TYR A 32 14.72 9.91 -1.42
N GLU A 33 15.96 10.08 -0.94
CA GLU A 33 16.28 10.10 0.49
C GLU A 33 15.51 11.20 1.23
N SER A 34 15.48 12.42 0.69
CA SER A 34 14.71 13.52 1.29
C SER A 34 13.22 13.19 1.33
N LEU A 35 12.67 12.65 0.24
CA LEU A 35 11.25 12.31 0.16
C LEU A 35 10.86 11.21 1.14
N ILE A 36 11.67 10.16 1.29
CA ILE A 36 11.42 9.08 2.25
C ILE A 36 11.40 9.62 3.69
N ARG A 37 12.32 10.54 4.04
CA ARG A 37 12.33 11.17 5.36
C ARG A 37 11.07 12.01 5.61
N ASP A 38 10.65 12.79 4.63
CA ASP A 38 9.47 13.64 4.74
C ASP A 38 8.19 12.79 4.85
N LEU A 39 8.06 11.76 3.99
CA LEU A 39 6.98 10.77 4.05
C LEU A 39 6.93 10.06 5.40
N LYS A 40 8.06 9.69 5.99
CA LYS A 40 8.09 9.06 7.31
C LYS A 40 7.36 9.91 8.35
N THR A 41 7.59 11.22 8.33
CA THR A 41 6.97 12.16 9.29
C THR A 41 5.45 12.21 9.12
N GLU A 42 4.97 12.27 7.88
CA GLU A 42 3.53 12.27 7.59
C GLU A 42 2.88 10.91 7.92
N LEU A 43 3.55 9.80 7.59
CA LEU A 43 3.09 8.46 7.93
C LEU A 43 2.94 8.30 9.45
N ASP A 44 3.96 8.68 10.23
CA ASP A 44 3.89 8.65 11.69
C ASP A 44 2.68 9.45 12.20
N ALA A 45 2.40 10.62 11.63
CA ALA A 45 1.25 11.44 12.00
C ALA A 45 -0.09 10.76 11.65
N CYS A 46 -0.22 10.12 10.49
CA CYS A 46 -1.42 9.40 10.10
C CYS A 46 -1.68 8.17 11.00
N PHE A 47 -0.64 7.38 11.28
CA PHE A 47 -0.73 6.25 12.19
C PHE A 47 -1.08 6.70 13.62
N ALA A 48 -0.55 7.84 14.07
CA ALA A 48 -0.93 8.44 15.35
C ALA A 48 -2.40 8.88 15.39
N ARG A 49 -2.93 9.45 14.29
CA ARG A 49 -4.36 9.81 14.17
C ARG A 49 -5.29 8.60 14.22
N ALA A 50 -4.92 7.51 13.56
CA ALA A 50 -5.66 6.25 13.64
C ALA A 50 -5.61 5.64 15.06
N GLY A 51 -4.45 5.77 15.72
CA GLY A 51 -4.20 5.20 17.03
C GLY A 51 -4.19 3.68 17.00
N ASN A 52 -4.53 3.06 18.13
CA ASN A 52 -4.62 1.60 18.21
C ASN A 52 -5.96 1.13 17.63
N VAL A 53 -5.94 0.71 16.37
CA VAL A 53 -7.05 0.06 15.67
C VAL A 53 -6.97 -1.46 15.85
N ASN A 54 -8.11 -2.14 15.69
CA ASN A 54 -8.14 -3.60 15.79
C ASN A 54 -7.42 -4.24 14.60
N LEU A 55 -6.64 -5.28 14.84
CA LEU A 55 -5.94 -5.99 13.78
C LEU A 55 -6.55 -7.38 13.56
N ILE A 56 -6.91 -7.67 12.32
CA ILE A 56 -7.54 -8.93 11.91
C ILE A 56 -6.65 -9.70 10.94
N ARG A 57 -7.03 -10.96 10.65
CA ARG A 57 -6.42 -11.70 9.55
C ARG A 57 -6.96 -11.15 8.24
N LEU A 58 -6.04 -10.73 7.39
CA LEU A 58 -6.31 -10.15 6.09
C LEU A 58 -5.99 -11.14 4.98
N HIS A 59 -6.64 -10.93 3.84
CA HIS A 59 -6.13 -11.36 2.54
C HIS A 59 -4.76 -10.72 2.30
N GLY A 60 -4.61 -9.43 2.61
CA GLY A 60 -3.36 -8.69 2.53
C GLY A 60 -3.10 -8.07 1.15
N ASP A 61 -3.67 -8.69 0.11
CA ASP A 61 -3.63 -8.26 -1.30
C ASP A 61 -5.02 -8.29 -1.99
N CYS A 62 -6.06 -7.83 -1.29
CA CYS A 62 -7.44 -7.84 -1.80
C CYS A 62 -7.69 -6.74 -2.85
N HIS A 63 -7.34 -6.98 -4.10
CA HIS A 63 -7.65 -6.10 -5.23
C HIS A 63 -8.43 -6.85 -6.33
N PRO A 64 -9.07 -6.16 -7.29
CA PRO A 64 -10.01 -6.80 -8.23
C PRO A 64 -9.46 -8.01 -9.00
N SER A 65 -8.18 -8.04 -9.36
CA SER A 65 -7.62 -9.21 -10.08
C SER A 65 -7.43 -10.47 -9.21
N ASN A 66 -7.57 -10.35 -7.88
CA ASN A 66 -7.56 -11.46 -6.94
C ASN A 66 -8.98 -11.87 -6.51
N ILE A 67 -10.01 -11.37 -7.23
CA ILE A 67 -11.41 -11.74 -7.04
C ILE A 67 -11.93 -12.32 -8.34
N LEU A 68 -12.26 -13.61 -8.32
CA LEU A 68 -12.88 -14.30 -9.45
C LEU A 68 -14.40 -14.29 -9.30
N TRP A 69 -15.10 -13.88 -10.35
CA TRP A 69 -16.56 -13.98 -10.39
C TRP A 69 -16.99 -15.30 -11.02
N THR A 70 -17.76 -16.07 -10.28
CA THR A 70 -18.31 -17.36 -10.72
C THR A 70 -19.84 -17.35 -10.63
N ASP A 71 -20.49 -18.41 -11.12
CA ASP A 71 -21.95 -18.56 -10.98
C ASP A 71 -22.40 -18.59 -9.50
N ASP A 72 -21.52 -19.01 -8.59
CA ASP A 72 -21.76 -19.03 -7.14
C ASP A 72 -21.37 -17.71 -6.43
N GLY A 73 -20.94 -16.69 -7.20
CA GLY A 73 -20.53 -15.38 -6.68
C GLY A 73 -19.00 -15.17 -6.60
N PRO A 74 -18.55 -14.14 -5.84
CA PRO A 74 -17.14 -13.76 -5.77
C PRO A 74 -16.32 -14.76 -4.95
N HIS A 75 -15.16 -15.12 -5.49
CA HIS A 75 -14.18 -15.99 -4.84
C HIS A 75 -12.84 -15.26 -4.73
N PHE A 76 -12.33 -15.16 -3.50
CA PHE A 76 -10.99 -14.64 -3.25
C PHE A 76 -9.94 -15.70 -3.58
N VAL A 77 -8.89 -15.32 -4.32
CA VAL A 77 -7.77 -16.16 -4.71
C VAL A 77 -6.44 -15.49 -4.35
N ASP A 78 -5.36 -16.26 -4.35
CA ASP A 78 -4.02 -15.79 -3.95
C ASP A 78 -3.92 -15.35 -2.48
N LEU A 79 -3.75 -16.34 -1.60
CA LEU A 79 -3.67 -16.14 -0.15
C LEU A 79 -2.23 -16.11 0.37
N ASP A 80 -1.22 -15.99 -0.50
CA ASP A 80 0.18 -16.03 -0.09
C ASP A 80 0.59 -14.77 0.69
N ASP A 81 -0.09 -13.65 0.46
CA ASP A 81 0.12 -12.38 1.16
C ASP A 81 -0.70 -12.21 2.46
N CYS A 82 -1.41 -13.26 2.87
CA CYS A 82 -2.20 -13.31 4.09
C CYS A 82 -1.42 -12.85 5.33
N ARG A 83 -1.88 -11.78 5.98
CA ARG A 83 -1.19 -11.14 7.10
C ARG A 83 -2.14 -10.64 8.18
N ILE A 84 -1.58 -10.07 9.24
CA ILE A 84 -2.35 -9.37 10.28
C ILE A 84 -2.31 -7.86 10.00
N GLY A 85 -3.44 -7.16 10.06
CA GLY A 85 -3.50 -5.72 9.83
C GLY A 85 -4.90 -5.13 10.01
N PRO A 86 -5.07 -3.82 9.75
CA PRO A 86 -6.38 -3.15 9.84
C PRO A 86 -7.30 -3.61 8.70
N ALA A 87 -8.60 -3.70 8.95
CA ALA A 87 -9.60 -4.15 7.98
C ALA A 87 -9.59 -3.31 6.69
N ILE A 88 -9.35 -2.00 6.82
CA ILE A 88 -9.30 -1.08 5.69
C ILE A 88 -8.27 -1.51 4.63
N GLN A 89 -7.22 -2.25 4.99
CA GLN A 89 -6.22 -2.77 4.05
C GLN A 89 -6.87 -3.55 2.91
N ASP A 90 -7.83 -4.42 3.20
CA ASP A 90 -8.48 -5.26 2.18
C ASP A 90 -9.65 -4.53 1.48
N ILE A 91 -9.99 -3.30 1.89
CA ILE A 91 -11.10 -2.52 1.35
C ILE A 91 -10.58 -1.43 0.41
N TRP A 92 -9.56 -0.66 0.82
CA TRP A 92 -9.13 0.51 0.05
C TRP A 92 -8.64 0.16 -1.36
N MET A 93 -8.09 -1.04 -1.52
CA MET A 93 -7.56 -1.56 -2.79
C MET A 93 -8.66 -1.87 -3.82
N LEU A 94 -9.92 -1.92 -3.40
CA LEU A 94 -11.09 -2.08 -4.27
C LEU A 94 -11.63 -0.75 -4.79
N LEU A 95 -11.19 0.37 -4.22
CA LEU A 95 -11.66 1.71 -4.58
C LEU A 95 -11.01 2.19 -5.87
N SER A 96 -11.78 2.83 -6.73
CA SER A 96 -11.30 3.38 -8.01
C SER A 96 -12.02 4.67 -8.37
N GLY A 97 -11.38 5.48 -9.21
CA GLY A 97 -11.93 6.75 -9.69
C GLY A 97 -11.57 7.95 -8.81
N GLU A 98 -12.31 9.04 -9.01
CA GLU A 98 -12.12 10.31 -8.32
C GLU A 98 -12.59 10.27 -6.87
N ARG A 99 -12.27 11.30 -6.08
CA ARG A 99 -12.52 11.32 -4.63
C ARG A 99 -13.99 11.06 -4.28
N GLU A 100 -14.94 11.67 -4.99
CA GLU A 100 -16.36 11.48 -4.79
C GLU A 100 -16.79 10.04 -5.08
N GLU A 101 -16.27 9.45 -6.16
CA GLU A 101 -16.56 8.07 -6.56
C GLU A 101 -16.02 7.07 -5.54
N ARG A 102 -14.76 7.27 -5.09
CA ARG A 102 -14.14 6.44 -4.04
C ARG A 102 -14.88 6.57 -2.71
N THR A 103 -15.39 7.75 -2.39
CA THR A 103 -16.19 7.98 -1.18
C THR A 103 -17.51 7.21 -1.23
N ALA A 104 -18.22 7.26 -2.36
CA ALA A 104 -19.46 6.50 -2.54
C ALA A 104 -19.22 4.98 -2.49
N GLN A 105 -18.21 4.49 -3.21
CA GLN A 105 -17.82 3.07 -3.17
C GLN A 105 -17.42 2.62 -1.76
N LEU A 106 -16.66 3.44 -1.03
CA LEU A 106 -16.26 3.14 0.33
C LEU A 106 -17.48 3.02 1.25
N ALA A 107 -18.46 3.93 1.16
CA ALA A 107 -19.70 3.84 1.93
C ALA A 107 -20.42 2.50 1.65
N ASP A 108 -20.58 2.12 0.38
CA ASP A 108 -21.20 0.84 0.00
C ASP A 108 -20.44 -0.37 0.58
N TYR A 109 -19.10 -0.36 0.52
CA TYR A 109 -18.28 -1.43 1.08
C TYR A 109 -18.36 -1.51 2.60
N ILE A 110 -18.33 -0.39 3.30
CA ILE A 110 -18.43 -0.37 4.76
C ILE A 110 -19.82 -0.82 5.20
N ASP A 111 -20.90 -0.31 4.58
CA ASP A 111 -22.27 -0.72 4.88
C ASP A 111 -22.45 -2.25 4.72
N ALA A 112 -21.88 -2.83 3.66
CA ALA A 112 -21.90 -4.27 3.45
C ALA A 112 -21.04 -5.03 4.47
N TYR A 113 -19.85 -4.53 4.79
CA TYR A 113 -18.95 -5.13 5.78
C TYR A 113 -19.56 -5.14 7.19
N GLU A 114 -20.26 -4.07 7.57
CA GLU A 114 -20.91 -3.92 8.87
C GLU A 114 -22.08 -4.86 9.11
N THR A 115 -22.58 -5.54 8.07
CA THR A 115 -23.51 -6.66 8.24
C THR A 115 -22.86 -7.90 8.91
N PHE A 116 -21.53 -7.98 8.91
CA PHE A 116 -20.76 -9.11 9.47
C PHE A 116 -19.84 -8.71 10.62
N GLN A 117 -19.22 -7.53 10.57
CA GLN A 117 -18.25 -7.04 11.55
C GLN A 117 -18.30 -5.51 11.69
N THR A 118 -18.21 -4.99 12.91
CA THR A 118 -18.13 -3.54 13.16
C THR A 118 -16.87 -2.94 12.54
N PHE A 119 -17.00 -1.83 11.82
CA PHE A 119 -15.86 -1.08 11.28
C PHE A 119 -15.43 0.03 12.25
N ASP A 120 -14.12 0.29 12.34
CA ASP A 120 -13.57 1.40 13.12
C ASP A 120 -13.24 2.57 12.18
N PRO A 121 -14.01 3.68 12.18
CA PRO A 121 -13.79 4.79 11.27
C PRO A 121 -12.41 5.44 11.39
N ARG A 122 -11.68 5.22 12.49
CA ARG A 122 -10.28 5.68 12.63
C ARG A 122 -9.37 5.05 11.59
N GLU A 123 -9.69 3.85 11.11
CA GLU A 123 -8.95 3.17 10.04
C GLU A 123 -8.96 3.94 8.72
N LEU A 124 -9.91 4.86 8.50
CA LEU A 124 -9.92 5.73 7.29
C LEU A 124 -8.66 6.60 7.19
N ASN A 125 -8.03 6.94 8.32
CA ASN A 125 -6.75 7.64 8.35
C ASN A 125 -5.59 6.81 7.78
N LEU A 126 -5.78 5.50 7.57
CA LEU A 126 -4.75 4.58 7.12
C LEU A 126 -4.80 4.30 5.62
N ILE A 127 -5.77 4.81 4.86
CA ILE A 127 -5.87 4.56 3.41
C ILE A 127 -4.61 5.02 2.65
N GLU A 128 -4.30 6.32 2.69
CA GLU A 128 -3.10 6.86 2.01
C GLU A 128 -1.78 6.33 2.63
N PRO A 129 -1.66 6.17 3.98
CA PRO A 129 -0.49 5.53 4.56
C PRO A 129 -0.25 4.12 4.02
N LEU A 130 -1.27 3.25 4.02
CA LEU A 130 -1.13 1.86 3.57
C LEU A 130 -0.80 1.80 2.08
N ARG A 131 -1.35 2.71 1.26
CA ARG A 131 -0.98 2.84 -0.15
C ARG A 131 0.49 3.25 -0.32
N THR A 132 0.96 4.22 0.45
CA THR A 132 2.37 4.65 0.46
C THR A 132 3.30 3.51 0.88
N LEU A 133 2.96 2.80 1.96
CA LEU A 133 3.68 1.62 2.43
C LEU A 133 3.76 0.56 1.31
N ARG A 134 2.65 0.29 0.61
CA ARG A 134 2.60 -0.68 -0.50
C ARG A 134 3.54 -0.30 -1.65
N LEU A 135 3.61 0.97 -2.03
CA LEU A 135 4.49 1.43 -3.13
C LEU A 135 5.97 1.18 -2.85
N VAL A 136 6.43 1.55 -1.65
CA VAL A 136 7.84 1.35 -1.26
C VAL A 136 8.15 -0.14 -1.08
N HIS A 137 7.26 -0.88 -0.42
CA HIS A 137 7.40 -2.32 -0.25
C HIS A 137 7.48 -3.06 -1.60
N TYR A 138 6.63 -2.70 -2.57
CA TYR A 138 6.61 -3.35 -3.88
C TYR A 138 7.92 -3.14 -4.66
N ALA A 139 8.46 -1.92 -4.67
CA ALA A 139 9.76 -1.64 -5.29
C ALA A 139 10.87 -2.47 -4.65
N ALA A 140 10.91 -2.57 -3.32
CA ALA A 140 11.89 -3.42 -2.63
C ALA A 140 11.64 -4.93 -2.86
N TRP A 141 10.39 -5.36 -3.02
CA TRP A 141 10.03 -6.75 -3.31
C TRP A 141 10.56 -7.20 -4.66
N LEU A 142 10.49 -6.34 -5.69
CA LEU A 142 11.12 -6.55 -6.99
C LEU A 142 12.65 -6.59 -6.88
N ALA A 143 13.23 -5.58 -6.24
CA ALA A 143 14.67 -5.46 -6.05
C ALA A 143 15.30 -6.68 -5.34
N ARG A 144 14.65 -7.19 -4.28
CA ARG A 144 15.10 -8.38 -3.52
C ARG A 144 15.10 -9.67 -4.35
N ARG A 145 14.30 -9.73 -5.41
CA ARG A 145 14.14 -10.91 -6.27
C ARG A 145 14.81 -10.76 -7.63
N TRP A 146 15.45 -9.63 -7.90
CA TRP A 146 16.04 -9.37 -9.21
C TRP A 146 17.13 -10.36 -9.64
N GLY A 147 17.76 -11.03 -8.69
CA GLY A 147 18.72 -12.11 -8.98
C GLY A 147 18.07 -13.37 -9.58
N ASP A 148 16.75 -13.55 -9.47
CA ASP A 148 16.02 -14.61 -10.15
C ASP A 148 15.79 -14.24 -11.63
N PRO A 149 16.26 -15.04 -12.61
CA PRO A 149 16.11 -14.75 -14.03
C PRO A 149 14.67 -14.51 -14.52
N ALA A 150 13.66 -15.01 -13.81
CA ALA A 150 12.26 -14.78 -14.15
C ALA A 150 11.85 -13.31 -13.94
N PHE A 151 12.46 -12.59 -13.00
CA PHE A 151 12.08 -11.22 -12.65
C PHE A 151 12.45 -10.20 -13.72
N PRO A 152 13.69 -10.15 -14.24
CA PRO A 152 14.02 -9.28 -15.37
C PRO A 152 13.19 -9.55 -16.63
N GLN A 153 12.71 -10.79 -16.83
CA GLN A 153 11.85 -11.13 -17.97
C GLN A 153 10.40 -10.64 -17.77
N ALA A 154 9.86 -10.78 -16.56
CA ALA A 154 8.50 -10.36 -16.24
C ALA A 154 8.38 -8.83 -16.02
N PHE A 155 9.45 -8.20 -15.55
CA PHE A 155 9.50 -6.78 -15.17
C PHE A 155 10.67 -6.03 -15.83
N PRO A 156 10.82 -6.08 -17.16
CA PRO A 156 12.00 -5.57 -17.87
C PRO A 156 12.18 -4.04 -17.79
N TRP A 157 11.24 -3.34 -17.16
CA TRP A 157 11.23 -1.89 -16.97
C TRP A 157 11.80 -1.45 -15.61
N PHE A 158 11.96 -2.38 -14.65
CA PHE A 158 12.24 -2.03 -13.25
C PHE A 158 13.63 -1.44 -13.00
N ASP A 159 14.65 -1.87 -13.75
CA ASP A 159 16.02 -1.36 -13.63
C ASP A 159 16.28 -0.07 -14.44
N SER A 160 15.21 0.54 -14.98
CA SER A 160 15.31 1.76 -15.78
C SER A 160 15.20 3.03 -14.93
N ASP A 161 15.90 4.10 -15.36
CA ASP A 161 15.77 5.43 -14.75
C ASP A 161 14.31 5.90 -14.72
N ARG A 162 13.56 5.65 -15.81
CA ARG A 162 12.15 6.02 -15.93
C ARG A 162 11.29 5.42 -14.82
N PHE A 163 11.50 4.15 -14.48
CA PHE A 163 10.74 3.53 -13.38
C PHE A 163 10.97 4.28 -12.07
N TRP A 164 12.21 4.67 -11.78
CA TRP A 164 12.55 5.39 -10.54
C TRP A 164 12.04 6.83 -10.54
N GLU A 165 12.04 7.50 -11.69
CA GLU A 165 11.40 8.81 -11.86
C GLU A 165 9.89 8.71 -11.57
N ASP A 166 9.20 7.74 -12.18
CA ASP A 166 7.77 7.50 -11.98
C ASP A 166 7.46 7.09 -10.53
N HIS A 167 8.30 6.25 -9.91
CA HIS A 167 8.17 5.85 -8.51
C HIS A 167 8.29 7.07 -7.56
N ILE A 168 9.26 7.94 -7.78
CA ILE A 168 9.42 9.19 -7.01
C ILE A 168 8.21 10.10 -7.23
N LEU A 169 7.71 10.22 -8.45
CA LEU A 169 6.53 11.02 -8.73
C LEU A 169 5.32 10.51 -7.95
N SER A 170 5.04 9.20 -7.99
CA SER A 170 3.95 8.60 -7.22
C SER A 170 4.11 8.81 -5.71
N LEU A 171 5.33 8.75 -5.18
CA LEU A 171 5.60 9.03 -3.77
C LEU A 171 5.37 10.52 -3.41
N ARG A 172 5.61 11.45 -4.34
CA ARG A 172 5.29 12.88 -4.15
C ARG A 172 3.79 13.13 -4.17
N GLU A 173 3.06 12.45 -5.06
CA GLU A 173 1.60 12.50 -5.08
C GLU A 173 1.02 11.95 -3.78
N GLN A 174 1.59 10.86 -3.24
CA GLN A 174 1.23 10.36 -1.92
C GLN A 174 1.57 11.33 -0.79
N ALA A 175 2.70 12.03 -0.85
CA ALA A 175 3.03 13.06 0.13
C ALA A 175 1.95 14.17 0.17
N ALA A 176 1.44 14.58 -1.00
CA ALA A 176 0.33 15.52 -1.07
C ALA A 176 -0.97 14.91 -0.50
N ALA A 177 -1.30 13.67 -0.88
CA ALA A 177 -2.52 12.98 -0.43
C ALA A 177 -2.54 12.72 1.08
N LEU A 178 -1.40 12.44 1.71
CA LEU A 178 -1.27 12.25 3.16
C LEU A 178 -1.63 13.50 3.97
N GLY A 179 -1.48 14.68 3.35
CA GLY A 179 -1.87 15.98 3.92
C GLY A 179 -3.35 16.32 3.72
N GLU A 180 -4.09 15.59 2.89
CA GLU A 180 -5.53 15.78 2.71
C GLU A 180 -6.34 15.12 3.82
N PRO A 181 -7.57 15.58 4.08
CA PRO A 181 -8.51 14.84 4.92
C PRO A 181 -8.75 13.43 4.35
N PRO A 182 -8.88 12.40 5.21
CA PRO A 182 -9.21 11.05 4.75
C PRO A 182 -10.56 11.03 4.02
N LEU A 183 -10.83 9.94 3.30
CA LEU A 183 -12.19 9.67 2.84
C LEU A 183 -13.12 9.62 4.07
N PHE A 184 -14.38 9.96 3.86
CA PHE A 184 -15.39 10.00 4.91
C PHE A 184 -16.52 9.02 4.57
N ILE A 185 -17.19 8.53 5.60
CA ILE A 185 -18.42 7.75 5.54
C ILE A 185 -19.42 8.38 6.50
#